data_AF-A0A2A3JN39-F1
#
_entry.id   AF-A0A2A3JN39-F1
#
_cell.length_a   1.000
_cell.length_b   1.000
_cell.length_c   1.000
_cell.angle_alpha   90.00
_cell.angle_beta   90.00
_cell.angle_gamma   90.00
#
_symmetry.space_group_name_H-M   'P 1'
#
loop_
_entity.id
_entity.type
_entity.pdbx_description
1 polymer ?
#
loop_
_entity_poly.entity_id
_entity_poly.type
_entity_poly.pdbx_seq_one_letter_code
_entity_poly.pdbx_strand_id
1 'polypeptide(L)' 'MPAYSYAPQPFVRPPELDGGATGAPVAIVGAGPIGLAMAIDLALQGIRSVVLDDNNVVSVGSRAICWAKR' A
#
# COMPACT_ATOMS: atom_id res chain seq x y z
N MET A 1 4.27 21.69 13.31
CA MET A 1 4.02 20.70 12.26
C MET A 1 2.53 20.38 12.28
N PRO A 2 1.79 20.54 11.18
CA PRO A 2 0.41 20.05 11.16
C PRO A 2 0.43 18.54 11.38
N ALA A 3 -0.41 18.04 12.29
CA ALA A 3 -0.59 16.61 12.46
C ALA A 3 -1.15 16.03 11.15
N TYR A 4 -0.58 14.92 10.69
CA TYR A 4 -1.14 14.20 9.55
C TYR A 4 -2.57 13.76 9.90
N SER A 5 -3.53 14.06 9.02
CA SER A 5 -4.91 13.60 9.20
C SER A 5 -5.02 12.18 8.67
N TYR A 6 -5.21 11.23 9.59
CA TYR A 6 -5.44 9.83 9.27
C TYR A 6 -6.85 9.66 8.70
N ALA A 7 -7.02 9.94 7.41
CA ALA A 7 -8.31 9.82 6.72
C ALA A 7 -8.54 8.35 6.28
N PRO A 8 -9.59 7.68 6.81
CA PRO A 8 -9.93 6.33 6.39
C PRO A 8 -10.29 6.30 4.90
N GLN A 9 -9.76 5.30 4.20
CA GLN A 9 -10.15 4.97 2.84
C GLN A 9 -11.39 4.08 2.91
N PRO A 10 -12.45 4.41 2.15
CA PRO A 10 -13.63 3.56 2.11
C PRO A 10 -13.26 2.20 1.51
N PHE A 11 -13.71 1.13 2.16
CA PHE A 11 -13.56 -0.20 1.61
C PHE A 11 -14.40 -0.30 0.32
N VAL A 12 -13.72 -0.59 -0.79
CA VAL A 12 -14.36 -1.01 -2.04
C VAL A 12 -14.10 -2.49 -2.17
N ARG A 13 -15.18 -3.29 -2.24
CA ARG A 13 -15.05 -4.74 -2.38
C ARG A 13 -14.29 -5.06 -3.68
N PRO A 14 -13.12 -5.70 -3.61
CA PRO A 14 -12.37 -6.07 -4.80
C PRO A 14 -13.04 -7.28 -5.48
N PRO A 15 -13.03 -7.35 -6.83
CA PRO A 15 -13.68 -8.43 -7.57
C PRO A 15 -13.14 -9.82 -7.23
N GLU A 16 -11.92 -9.92 -6.71
CA GLU A 16 -11.29 -11.15 -6.24
C GLU A 16 -12.04 -11.81 -5.08
N LEU A 17 -12.75 -11.04 -4.25
CA LEU A 17 -13.61 -11.60 -3.20
C LEU A 17 -14.94 -12.16 -3.74
N ASP A 18 -15.27 -11.84 -5.00
CA ASP A 18 -16.43 -12.37 -5.73
C ASP A 18 -16.02 -13.46 -6.75
N GLY A 19 -14.77 -13.94 -6.68
CA GLY A 19 -14.22 -14.96 -7.59
C GLY A 19 -13.66 -14.42 -8.91
N GLY A 20 -13.56 -13.10 -9.07
CA GLY A 20 -12.85 -12.45 -10.17
C GLY A 20 -11.32 -12.53 -10.03
N ALA A 21 -10.60 -12.08 -11.05
CA ALA A 21 -9.13 -11.99 -11.03
C ALA A 21 -8.67 -10.68 -11.66
N THR A 22 -7.78 -9.94 -10.98
CA THR A 22 -7.15 -8.71 -11.51
C THR A 22 -5.94 -8.97 -12.39
N GLY A 23 -5.44 -10.21 -12.41
CA GLY A 23 -4.33 -10.65 -13.25
C GLY A 23 -3.00 -9.97 -12.94
N ALA A 24 -2.85 -9.35 -11.78
CA ALA A 24 -1.57 -8.78 -11.34
C ALA A 24 -0.58 -9.93 -11.02
N PRO A 25 0.63 -9.92 -11.61
CA PRO A 25 1.63 -10.97 -11.37
C PRO A 25 2.28 -10.90 -9.98
N VAL A 26 2.10 -9.79 -9.24
CA VAL A 26 2.74 -9.58 -7.93
C VAL A 26 1.70 -9.17 -6.90
N ALA A 27 1.74 -9.84 -5.74
CA ALA A 27 1.01 -9.43 -4.54
C ALA A 27 2.00 -8.88 -3.50
N ILE A 28 1.68 -7.72 -2.92
CA ILE A 28 2.43 -7.06 -1.85
C ILE A 28 1.56 -7.07 -0.61
N VAL A 29 2.08 -7.62 0.49
CA VAL A 29 1.37 -7.66 1.78
C VAL A 29 1.95 -6.60 2.70
N GLY A 30 1.14 -5.61 3.05
CA GLY A 30 1.48 -4.44 3.85
C GLY A 30 1.66 -3.16 3.02
N ALA A 31 0.87 -2.13 3.32
CA ALA A 31 0.92 -0.77 2.80
C ALA A 31 1.74 0.17 3.71
N GLY A 32 2.76 -0.38 4.39
CA GLY A 32 3.79 0.43 5.03
C GLY A 32 4.72 1.10 4.00
N PRO A 33 5.67 1.95 4.45
CA PRO A 33 6.57 2.68 3.54
C PRO A 33 7.32 1.78 2.55
N ILE A 34 7.73 0.58 2.96
CA ILE A 34 8.45 -0.36 2.11
C ILE A 34 7.53 -0.99 1.05
N GLY A 35 6.34 -1.43 1.43
CA GLY A 35 5.38 -2.03 0.50
C GLY A 35 4.88 -1.02 -0.53
N LEU A 36 4.63 0.23 -0.11
CA LEU A 36 4.28 1.31 -1.03
C LEU A 36 5.43 1.69 -1.95
N ALA A 37 6.67 1.76 -1.44
CA ALA A 37 7.84 2.00 -2.28
C ALA A 37 8.03 0.90 -3.32
N MET A 38 7.84 -0.37 -2.95
CA MET A 38 7.87 -1.49 -3.88
C MET A 38 6.77 -1.40 -4.94
N ALA A 39 5.54 -1.06 -4.55
CA ALA A 39 4.43 -0.88 -5.49
C ALA A 39 4.74 0.20 -6.53
N ILE A 40 5.33 1.33 -6.09
CA ILE A 40 5.78 2.41 -6.98
C ILE A 40 6.89 1.93 -7.92
N ASP A 41 7.91 1.23 -7.40
CA ASP A 41 9.03 0.73 -8.21
C ASP A 41 8.54 -0.25 -9.30
N LEU A 42 7.67 -1.19 -8.95
CA LEU A 42 7.06 -2.10 -9.92
C LEU A 42 6.23 -1.35 -10.98
N ALA A 43 5.46 -0.35 -10.58
CA ALA A 43 4.68 0.47 -11.50
C ALA A 43 5.59 1.25 -12.48
N LEU A 44 6.72 1.78 -12.01
CA LEU A 44 7.72 2.44 -12.85
C LEU A 44 8.36 1.49 -13.88
N GLN A 45 8.42 0.19 -13.56
CA GLN A 45 8.91 -0.86 -14.46
C GLN A 45 7.79 -1.47 -15.34
N GLY A 46 6.55 -0.98 -15.24
CA GLY A 46 5.41 -1.51 -16.00
C GLY A 46 4.88 -2.84 -15.48
N ILE A 47 5.26 -3.25 -14.27
CA ILE A 47 4.82 -4.50 -13.63
C ILE A 47 3.60 -4.20 -12.76
N ARG A 48 2.47 -4.83 -13.09
CA ARG A 48 1.24 -4.71 -12.29
C ARG A 48 1.43 -5.40 -10.92
N SER A 49 0.91 -4.79 -9.87
CA SER A 49 0.88 -5.37 -8.53
C SER A 49 -0.44 -5.06 -7.81
N VAL A 50 -0.77 -5.89 -6.82
CA VAL A 50 -1.87 -5.66 -5.87
C VAL A 50 -1.28 -5.52 -4.48
N VAL A 51 -1.66 -4.46 -3.75
CA VAL A 51 -1.26 -4.24 -2.36
C VAL A 51 -2.42 -4.60 -1.45
N LEU A 52 -2.15 -5.44 -0.45
CA LEU A 52 -3.09 -5.88 0.56
C LEU A 52 -2.64 -5.34 1.92
N ASP A 53 -3.48 -4.56 2.59
CA ASP A 53 -3.23 -4.10 3.96
C ASP A 53 -4.46 -4.39 4.82
N ASP A 54 -4.25 -4.68 6.10
CA ASP A 54 -5.32 -4.90 7.06
C ASP A 54 -5.94 -3.59 7.55
N ASN A 55 -5.27 -2.45 7.33
CA ASN A 55 -5.74 -1.13 7.69
C ASN A 55 -6.36 -0.41 6.50
N ASN A 56 -7.34 0.42 6.81
CA ASN A 56 -7.94 1.36 5.86
C ASN A 56 -7.38 2.79 6.03
N VAL A 57 -6.26 2.94 6.73
CA VAL A 57 -5.60 4.23 6.93
C VAL A 57 -4.11 4.06 6.68
N VAL A 58 -3.47 5.08 6.11
CA VAL A 58 -2.05 5.03 5.75
C VAL A 58 -1.19 5.11 7.01
N SER A 59 -0.96 3.95 7.65
CA SER A 59 -0.27 3.79 8.93
C SER A 59 -0.96 4.54 10.09
N VAL A 60 -0.68 4.13 11.34
CA VAL A 60 -1.06 4.90 12.53
C VAL A 60 0.20 5.13 13.35
N GLY A 61 0.71 6.37 13.36
CA GLY A 61 1.95 6.76 14.03
C GLY A 61 3.21 6.63 13.17
N SER A 62 4.28 7.30 13.59
CA SER A 62 5.62 7.19 12.99
C SER A 62 6.36 5.99 13.59
N ARG A 63 6.62 4.95 12.78
CA ARG A 63 7.43 3.78 13.17
C ARG A 63 8.80 3.72 12.46
N ALA A 64 9.08 4.65 11.56
CA ALA A 64 10.38 4.79 10.94
C ALA A 64 11.29 5.60 11.87
N ILE A 65 12.19 4.93 12.59
CA ILE A 65 13.09 5.57 13.56
C ILE A 65 14.37 6.10 12.92
N CYS A 66 14.75 5.59 11.74
CA CYS A 66 15.92 6.02 10.99
C CYS A 66 15.59 6.05 9.49
N TRP A 67 15.57 7.24 8.90
CA TRP A 67 15.68 7.43 7.46
C TRP A 67 17.09 7.96 7.17
N ALA A 68 17.91 7.19 6.46
CA ALA A 68 19.21 7.68 6.05
C ALA A 68 18.99 8.83 5.05
N LYS A 69 19.32 10.06 5.44
CA LYS A 69 19.59 11.11 4.47
C LYS A 69 20.90 10.75 3.78
N ARG A 70 20.89 10.67 2.45
CA ARG A 70 22.10 10.98 1.71
C ARG A 70 22.35 12.48 1.79
#